data_AF-A0A524GA87-F1
#
_entry.id   AF-A0A524GA87-F1
#
_cell.length_a   1.000
_cell.length_b   1.000
_cell.length_c   1.000
_cell.angle_alpha   90.00
_cell.angle_beta   90.00
_cell.angle_gamma   90.00
#
_symmetry.space_group_name_H-M   'P 1'
#
loop_
_entity.id
_entity.type
_entity.pdbx_description
1 polymer ?
#
loop_
_entity_poly.entity_id
_entity_poly.type
_entity_poly.pdbx_seq_one_letter_code
_entity_poly.pdbx_strand_id
1 'polypeptide(L)'
;MEILMWAILISIVGVLAYFNYYLNLAPGTDPEDFRVGPQQLNITCDCYLNTLILGGILVLGLSAGSSIFSSRLELYLVGGIAFGVVTLAGILGRHRRYVEWRELHKVIQRAVPRSHLMQGYRSPVEILFDDEENDEDEFEIDDY
;
A
#
# COMPACT_ATOMS: atom_id res chain seq x y z
N MET A 1 -14.26 7.72 -37.71
CA MET A 1 -13.86 8.32 -36.42
C MET A 1 -14.08 7.35 -35.26
N GLU A 2 -15.12 6.51 -35.28
CA GLU A 2 -15.39 5.52 -34.22
C GLU A 2 -14.24 4.52 -33.96
N ILE A 3 -13.64 3.95 -35.01
CA ILE A 3 -12.55 2.95 -34.83
C ILE A 3 -11.33 3.56 -34.12
N LEU A 4 -10.96 4.79 -34.47
CA LEU A 4 -9.85 5.51 -33.84
C LEU A 4 -10.15 5.77 -32.36
N MET A 5 -11.38 6.16 -32.04
CA MET A 5 -11.82 6.42 -30.67
C MET A 5 -11.79 5.15 -29.82
N TRP A 6 -12.30 4.03 -30.34
CA TRP A 6 -12.22 2.74 -29.67
C TRP A 6 -10.77 2.27 -29.47
N ALA A 7 -9.90 2.47 -30.48
CA ALA A 7 -8.49 2.16 -30.36
C ALA A 7 -7.80 2.98 -29.25
N ILE A 8 -8.09 4.28 -29.16
CA ILE A 8 -7.58 5.15 -28.10
C ILE A 8 -8.11 4.71 -26.74
N LEU A 9 -9.40 4.40 -26.62
CA LEU A 9 -10.00 3.96 -25.37
C LEU A 9 -9.36 2.66 -24.89
N ILE A 10 -9.20 1.68 -25.78
CA ILE A 10 -8.53 0.41 -25.48
C ILE A 10 -7.07 0.66 -25.07
N SER A 11 -6.35 1.57 -25.74
CA SER A 11 -4.96 1.87 -25.37
C SER A 11 -4.87 2.51 -23.98
N ILE A 12 -5.76 3.46 -23.66
CA ILE A 12 -5.81 4.10 -22.34
C ILE A 12 -6.11 3.07 -21.25
N VAL A 13 -7.12 2.23 -21.45
CA VAL A 13 -7.47 1.15 -20.52
C VAL A 13 -6.30 0.18 -20.35
N GLY A 14 -5.62 -0.19 -21.44
CA GLY A 14 -4.45 -1.07 -21.41
C GLY A 14 -3.28 -0.47 -20.64
N VAL A 15 -2.95 0.80 -20.88
CA VAL A 15 -1.88 1.50 -20.16
C VAL A 15 -2.22 1.63 -18.68
N LEU A 16 -3.46 2.00 -18.33
CA LEU A 16 -3.89 2.10 -16.94
C LEU A 16 -3.91 0.75 -16.23
N ALA A 17 -4.35 -0.32 -16.90
CA ALA A 17 -4.33 -1.66 -16.35
C ALA A 17 -2.89 -2.13 -16.09
N TYR A 18 -1.99 -1.91 -17.06
CA TYR A 18 -0.56 -2.20 -16.90
C TYR A 18 0.03 -1.42 -15.75
N PHE A 19 -0.19 -0.10 -15.70
CA PHE A 19 0.29 0.76 -14.63
C PHE A 19 -0.25 0.32 -13.26
N ASN A 20 -1.55 0.02 -13.16
CA ASN A 20 -2.18 -0.44 -11.91
C ASN A 20 -1.60 -1.78 -11.44
N TYR A 21 -1.29 -2.70 -12.37
CA TYR A 21 -0.61 -3.95 -12.06
C TYR A 21 0.78 -3.69 -11.45
N TYR A 22 1.61 -2.86 -12.10
CA TYR A 22 2.97 -2.58 -11.60
C TYR A 22 2.99 -1.75 -10.32
N LEU A 23 2.08 -0.80 -10.15
CA LEU A 23 1.93 -0.07 -8.90
C LEU A 23 1.62 -1.00 -7.74
N ASN A 24 0.73 -1.97 -7.93
CA ASN A 24 0.38 -2.93 -6.88
C ASN A 24 1.38 -4.10 -6.78
N LEU A 25 2.37 -4.16 -7.67
CA LEU A 25 3.53 -5.04 -7.60
C LEU A 25 4.71 -4.36 -6.87
N ALA A 26 4.77 -3.02 -6.84
CA ALA A 26 5.91 -2.26 -6.37
C ALA A 26 6.23 -2.50 -4.87
N PRO A 27 7.53 -2.50 -4.49
CA PRO A 27 7.97 -2.75 -3.12
C PRO A 27 7.73 -1.51 -2.26
N GLY A 28 6.62 -1.51 -1.54
CA GLY A 28 6.31 -0.51 -0.51
C GLY A 28 5.28 -0.98 0.52
N THR A 29 4.97 -2.28 0.51
CA THR A 29 4.09 -2.92 1.50
C THR A 29 4.90 -3.94 2.26
N ASP A 30 5.13 -3.65 3.53
CA ASP A 30 5.73 -4.60 4.47
C ASP A 30 4.71 -5.70 4.80
N PRO A 31 5.16 -6.91 5.18
CA PRO A 31 4.25 -7.97 5.65
C PRO A 31 3.40 -7.53 6.86
N GLU A 32 3.83 -6.48 7.57
CA GLU A 32 3.10 -5.88 8.69
C GLU A 32 1.98 -4.92 8.24
N ASP A 33 2.00 -4.41 7.01
CA ASP A 33 0.89 -3.60 6.45
C ASP A 33 -0.38 -4.43 6.21
N PHE A 34 -0.26 -5.76 6.23
CA PHE A 34 -1.39 -6.69 6.20
C PHE A 34 -1.96 -6.98 7.58
N ARG A 35 -1.39 -6.44 8.66
CA ARG A 35 -1.81 -6.67 10.05
C ARG A 35 -1.97 -5.33 10.76
N VAL A 36 -3.21 -4.88 10.90
CA VAL A 36 -3.54 -3.74 11.75
C VAL A 36 -4.00 -4.25 13.10
N GLY A 37 -3.19 -3.97 14.12
CA GLY A 37 -3.51 -4.24 15.53
C GLY A 37 -2.78 -5.44 16.14
N PRO A 38 -3.00 -5.68 17.45
CA PRO A 38 -2.42 -6.80 18.19
C PRO A 38 -2.68 -8.14 17.48
N GLN A 39 -1.74 -9.08 17.54
CA GLN A 39 -1.84 -10.41 16.89
C GLN A 39 -3.15 -11.18 17.20
N GLN A 40 -3.85 -10.79 18.27
CA GLN A 40 -5.11 -11.35 18.73
C GLN A 40 -6.34 -10.87 17.94
N LEU A 41 -6.28 -9.69 17.31
CA LEU A 41 -7.43 -9.09 16.60
C LEU A 41 -7.51 -9.46 15.12
N ASN A 42 -6.42 -9.90 14.49
CA ASN A 42 -6.37 -10.36 13.10
C ASN A 42 -7.10 -9.43 12.08
N ILE A 43 -7.08 -8.12 12.33
CA ILE A 43 -7.67 -7.14 11.42
C ILE A 43 -6.63 -6.85 10.33
N THR A 44 -6.97 -7.14 9.08
CA THR A 44 -6.12 -6.86 7.92
C THR A 44 -6.56 -5.54 7.31
N CYS A 45 -5.72 -4.50 7.36
CA CYS A 45 -6.12 -3.24 6.75
C CYS A 45 -6.01 -3.32 5.22
N ASP A 46 -7.16 -3.00 4.66
CA ASP A 46 -7.54 -2.88 3.28
C ASP A 46 -6.42 -2.89 2.24
N CYS A 47 -6.27 -4.09 1.71
CA CYS A 47 -5.32 -4.42 0.69
C CYS A 47 -5.84 -4.15 -0.72
N TYR A 48 -7.08 -3.71 -0.90
CA TYR A 48 -7.66 -3.57 -2.23
C TYR A 48 -8.04 -2.14 -2.59
N LEU A 49 -8.07 -1.23 -1.61
CA LEU A 49 -8.35 0.18 -1.86
C LEU A 49 -7.48 0.76 -2.99
N ASN A 50 -6.16 0.54 -2.97
CA ASN A 50 -5.27 1.07 -4.01
C ASN A 50 -5.58 0.51 -5.42
N THR A 51 -6.00 -0.75 -5.50
CA THR A 51 -6.40 -1.38 -6.78
C THR A 51 -7.69 -0.78 -7.34
N LEU A 52 -8.53 -0.21 -6.49
CA LEU A 52 -9.82 0.40 -6.84
C LEU A 52 -9.68 1.88 -7.22
N ILE A 53 -8.72 2.61 -6.64
CA ILE A 53 -8.55 4.07 -6.88
C ILE A 53 -8.38 4.37 -8.37
N LEU A 54 -7.46 3.68 -9.06
CA LEU A 54 -7.21 3.93 -10.48
C LEU A 54 -8.39 3.54 -11.38
N GLY A 55 -9.10 2.46 -11.04
CA GLY A 55 -10.35 2.11 -11.71
C GLY A 55 -11.40 3.21 -11.53
N GLY A 56 -11.55 3.73 -10.30
CA GLY A 56 -12.49 4.80 -9.99
C GLY A 56 -12.19 6.10 -10.75
N ILE A 57 -10.92 6.51 -10.78
CA ILE A 57 -10.47 7.70 -11.54
C ILE A 57 -10.79 7.55 -13.03
N LEU A 58 -10.57 6.36 -13.59
CA LEU A 58 -10.90 6.08 -14.99
C LEU A 58 -12.41 6.25 -15.26
N VAL A 59 -13.28 5.68 -14.41
CA VAL A 59 -14.73 5.80 -14.57
C VAL A 59 -15.20 7.25 -14.43
N LEU A 60 -14.62 8.01 -13.49
CA LEU A 60 -14.89 9.44 -13.36
C LEU A 60 -14.47 10.20 -14.63
N GLY A 61 -13.31 9.87 -15.20
CA GLY A 61 -12.85 10.43 -16.48
C GLY A 61 -13.79 10.13 -17.64
N LEU A 62 -14.25 8.88 -17.77
CA LEU A 62 -15.25 8.48 -18.77
C LEU A 62 -16.59 9.20 -18.56
N SER A 63 -16.98 9.45 -17.31
CA SER A 63 -18.21 10.17 -16.98
C SER A 63 -18.12 11.65 -17.36
N ALA A 64 -16.96 12.29 -17.13
CA ALA A 64 -16.69 13.65 -17.60
C ALA A 64 -16.70 13.75 -19.14
N GLY A 65 -16.22 12.70 -19.83
CA GLY A 65 -16.26 12.55 -21.28
C GLY A 65 -17.56 11.94 -21.83
N SER A 66 -18.67 11.99 -21.09
CA SER A 66 -19.92 11.29 -21.46
C SER A 66 -20.49 11.68 -22.82
N SER A 67 -20.15 12.86 -23.36
CA SER A 67 -20.55 13.32 -24.71
C SER A 67 -19.98 12.47 -25.85
N ILE A 68 -18.99 11.63 -25.57
CA ILE A 68 -18.36 10.73 -26.54
C ILE A 68 -19.23 9.49 -26.82
N PHE A 69 -20.13 9.15 -25.91
CA PHE A 69 -20.96 7.94 -25.99
C PHE A 69 -22.33 8.24 -26.58
N SER A 70 -22.83 7.33 -27.41
CA SER A 70 -24.14 7.51 -28.07
C SER A 70 -25.30 7.23 -27.11
N SER A 71 -25.07 6.41 -26.07
CA SER A 71 -26.08 6.10 -25.07
C SER A 71 -25.52 6.01 -23.65
N ARG A 72 -26.38 6.23 -22.64
CA ARG A 72 -26.01 6.05 -21.22
C ARG A 72 -25.69 4.59 -20.91
N LEU A 73 -26.39 3.66 -21.55
CA LEU A 73 -26.15 2.23 -21.39
C LEU A 73 -24.75 1.86 -21.87
N GLU A 74 -24.33 2.35 -23.02
CA GLU A 74 -22.98 2.15 -23.55
C GLU A 74 -21.91 2.69 -22.61
N LEU A 75 -22.09 3.90 -22.08
CA LEU A 75 -21.19 4.48 -21.07
C LEU A 75 -21.07 3.58 -19.83
N TYR A 76 -22.18 3.08 -19.28
CA TYR A 76 -22.15 2.23 -18.08
C TYR A 76 -21.51 0.86 -18.35
N LEU A 77 -21.77 0.28 -19.52
CA LEU A 77 -21.22 -1.02 -19.90
C LEU A 77 -19.71 -0.92 -20.13
N VAL A 78 -19.27 0.08 -20.90
CA VAL A 78 -17.85 0.33 -21.17
C VAL A 78 -17.12 0.72 -19.90
N GLY A 79 -17.69 1.63 -19.10
CA GLY A 79 -17.13 2.05 -17.82
C GLY A 79 -17.01 0.89 -16.83
N GLY A 80 -18.03 0.05 -16.71
CA GLY A 80 -18.02 -1.13 -15.85
C GLY A 80 -16.98 -2.17 -16.27
N ILE A 81 -16.88 -2.47 -17.56
CA ILE A 81 -15.85 -3.38 -18.08
C ILE A 81 -14.45 -2.81 -17.87
N ALA A 82 -14.23 -1.54 -18.21
CA ALA A 82 -12.93 -0.88 -18.06
C ALA A 82 -12.49 -0.83 -16.59
N PHE A 83 -13.41 -0.50 -15.68
CA PHE A 83 -13.19 -0.57 -14.24
C PHE A 83 -12.76 -1.97 -13.82
N GLY A 84 -13.54 -2.99 -14.20
CA GLY A 84 -13.25 -4.39 -13.86
C GLY A 84 -11.87 -4.83 -14.36
N VAL A 85 -11.52 -4.53 -15.60
CA VAL A 85 -10.22 -4.88 -16.19
C VAL A 85 -9.07 -4.21 -15.45
N VAL A 86 -9.16 -2.90 -15.20
CA VAL A 86 -8.10 -2.15 -14.51
C VAL A 86 -7.95 -2.61 -13.07
N THR A 87 -9.05 -2.82 -12.36
CA THR A 87 -9.04 -3.30 -10.97
C THR A 87 -8.50 -4.72 -10.86
N LEU A 88 -8.93 -5.64 -11.75
CA LEU A 88 -8.40 -7.02 -11.77
C LEU A 88 -6.89 -7.04 -12.02
N ALA A 89 -6.38 -6.18 -12.90
CA ALA A 89 -4.94 -6.06 -13.12
C ALA A 89 -4.21 -5.64 -11.83
N GLY A 90 -4.75 -4.67 -11.08
CA GLY A 90 -4.21 -4.28 -9.77
C GLY A 90 -4.25 -5.42 -8.74
N ILE A 91 -5.36 -6.15 -8.66
CA ILE A 91 -5.53 -7.31 -7.76
C ILE A 91 -4.49 -8.40 -8.07
N LEU A 92 -4.28 -8.71 -9.35
CA LEU A 92 -3.31 -9.72 -9.78
C LEU A 92 -1.87 -9.34 -9.41
N GLY A 93 -1.49 -8.08 -9.62
CA GLY A 93 -0.17 -7.58 -9.22
C GLY A 93 0.06 -7.74 -7.72
N ARG A 94 -0.98 -7.41 -6.93
CA ARG A 94 -0.94 -7.52 -5.47
C ARG A 94 -0.90 -8.94 -4.95
N HIS A 95 -1.68 -9.83 -5.56
CA HIS A 95 -1.67 -11.25 -5.21
C HIS A 95 -0.28 -11.87 -5.46
N ARG A 96 0.34 -11.53 -6.59
CA ARG A 96 1.70 -11.98 -6.90
C ARG A 96 2.70 -11.51 -5.86
N ARG A 97 2.62 -10.23 -5.45
CA ARG A 97 3.49 -9.67 -4.41
C ARG A 97 3.31 -10.37 -3.07
N TYR A 98 2.08 -10.70 -2.69
CA TYR A 98 1.80 -11.45 -1.47
C TYR A 98 2.46 -12.84 -1.48
N VAL A 99 2.43 -13.54 -2.62
CA VAL A 99 3.09 -14.85 -2.78
C VAL A 99 4.61 -14.71 -2.64
N GLU A 100 5.23 -13.73 -3.30
CA GLU A 100 6.67 -13.46 -3.20
C GLU A 100 7.11 -13.20 -1.76
N TRP A 101 6.37 -12.38 -1.03
CA TRP A 101 6.63 -12.10 0.39
C TRP A 101 6.53 -13.35 1.25
N ARG A 102 5.50 -14.18 1.03
CA ARG A 102 5.32 -15.44 1.77
C ARG A 102 6.48 -16.40 1.55
N GLU A 103 7.07 -16.40 0.37
CA GLU A 103 8.25 -17.22 0.06
C GLU A 103 9.52 -16.64 0.71
N LEU A 104 9.74 -15.33 0.59
CA LEU A 104 10.88 -14.65 1.23
C LEU A 104 10.88 -14.85 2.75
N HIS A 105 9.70 -14.73 3.39
CA HIS A 105 9.58 -14.92 4.84
C HIS A 105 9.98 -16.34 5.27
N LYS A 106 9.64 -17.36 4.47
CA LYS A 106 10.07 -18.75 4.74
C LYS A 106 11.59 -18.91 4.62
N VAL A 107 12.23 -18.20 3.68
CA VAL A 107 13.69 -18.23 3.51
C VAL A 107 14.37 -17.54 4.69
N ILE A 108 13.90 -16.35 5.10
CA ILE A 108 14.43 -15.62 6.25
C ILE A 108 14.29 -16.44 7.53
N GLN A 109 13.14 -17.08 7.76
CA GLN A 109 12.94 -17.97 8.92
C GLN A 109 13.90 -19.17 8.95
N ARG A 110 14.38 -19.64 7.80
CA ARG A 110 15.40 -20.70 7.73
C ARG A 110 16.81 -20.17 7.97
N ALA A 111 17.10 -18.96 7.49
CA ALA A 111 18.41 -18.33 7.63
C ALA A 111 18.66 -17.81 9.05
N VAL A 112 17.61 -17.39 9.78
CA VAL A 112 17.70 -16.90 11.16
C VAL A 112 16.93 -17.85 12.09
N PRO A 113 17.60 -18.86 12.68
CA PRO A 113 16.95 -19.73 13.65
C PRO A 113 16.50 -18.90 14.87
N ARG A 114 15.21 -19.01 15.21
CA ARG A 114 14.59 -18.32 16.36
C ARG A 114 15.20 -18.67 17.73
N SER A 115 16.18 -19.56 17.78
CA SER A 115 16.90 -19.93 19.02
C SER A 115 17.64 -18.74 19.65
N HIS A 116 17.98 -17.68 18.90
CA HIS A 116 18.59 -16.47 19.47
C HIS A 116 17.58 -15.39 19.90
N LEU A 117 16.30 -15.50 19.54
CA LEU A 117 15.25 -14.52 19.92
C LEU A 117 14.55 -14.87 21.25
N MET A 118 14.69 -16.09 21.76
CA MET A 118 14.15 -16.49 23.07
C MET A 118 15.16 -16.44 24.23
N GLN A 119 16.39 -15.98 23.99
CA GLN A 119 17.39 -15.73 25.05
C GLN A 119 17.54 -14.24 25.45
N GLY A 120 16.66 -13.37 24.95
CA GLY A 120 16.63 -11.95 25.30
C GLY A 120 15.51 -11.53 26.27
N TYR A 121 14.78 -12.48 26.88
CA TYR A 121 13.82 -12.17 27.94
C TYR A 121 14.54 -12.15 29.30
N ARG A 122 15.56 -11.29 29.42
CA ARG A 122 16.13 -10.92 30.72
C ARG A 122 16.59 -9.47 30.69
N SER A 123 15.86 -8.69 31.48
CA SER A 123 16.19 -7.38 32.05
C SER A 123 16.21 -6.19 31.08
N PRO A 124 15.48 -5.10 31.39
CA PRO A 124 15.53 -3.88 30.60
C PRO A 124 16.94 -3.31 30.70
N VAL A 125 17.53 -2.96 29.55
CA VAL A 125 18.57 -1.94 29.55
C VAL A 125 17.85 -0.65 29.88
N GLU A 126 17.85 -0.32 31.17
CA GLU A 126 17.58 1.01 31.66
C GLU A 126 18.61 1.91 30.97
N ILE A 127 18.18 2.63 29.94
CA ILE A 127 18.94 3.74 29.39
C ILE A 127 18.84 4.81 30.49
N LEU A 128 19.75 4.74 31.46
CA LEU A 128 20.04 5.85 32.36
C LEU A 128 20.61 6.94 31.45
N PHE A 129 19.77 7.92 31.12
CA PHE A 129 20.26 9.21 30.67
C PHE A 129 20.92 9.83 31.89
N ASP A 130 22.24 9.90 31.82
CA ASP A 130 23.11 10.58 32.77
C ASP A 130 22.91 12.08 32.58
N ASP A 131 21.85 12.64 33.19
CA ASP A 131 21.61 14.08 33.28
C ASP A 131 22.47 14.71 34.40
N GLU A 132 23.76 14.35 34.46
CA GLU A 132 24.78 15.03 35.28
C GLU A 132 25.73 15.83 34.38
N GLU A 133 25.21 16.88 33.76
CA GLU A 133 26.04 17.99 33.24
C GLU A 133 25.25 19.30 33.38
N ASN A 134 25.13 19.80 34.60
CA ASN A 134 24.86 21.21 34.86
C ASN A 134 25.46 21.64 36.21
N ASP A 135 26.78 21.54 36.30
CA ASP A 135 27.55 22.33 37.25
C ASP A 135 27.75 23.75 36.66
N GLU A 136 27.73 24.73 37.56
CA GLU A 136 28.06 26.16 37.37
C GLU A 136 26.92 27.13 37.06
N ASP A 137 26.00 27.30 38.02
CA ASP A 137 25.35 28.60 38.27
C ASP A 137 25.54 29.00 39.75
N GLU A 138 26.78 29.36 40.09
CA GLU A 138 27.13 30.11 41.30
C GLU A 138 26.70 31.57 41.10
N PHE A 139 25.52 31.95 41.58
CA PHE A 139 25.21 33.36 41.84
C PHE A 139 24.45 33.51 43.16
N GLU A 140 25.25 33.78 44.19
CA GLU A 140 24.86 34.40 45.45
C GLU A 140 24.27 35.79 45.17
N ILE A 141 22.99 35.99 45.47
CA ILE A 141 22.42 37.33 45.69
C ILE A 141 21.59 37.27 46.98
N ASP A 142 22.23 37.68 48.06
CA ASP A 142 21.60 38.23 49.25
C ASP A 142 20.66 39.37 48.85
N ASP A 143 19.43 39.40 49.37
CA ASP A 143 18.88 40.68 49.80
C ASP A 143 17.75 40.51 50.83
N TYR A 144 17.83 41.43 51.80
CA TYR A 144 17.04 41.59 53.02
C TYR A 144 15.77 42.43 52.76
#